data_AF-A0A812EXZ7-F1
#
_entry.id   AF-A0A812EXZ7-F1
#
_cell.length_a   1.000
_cell.length_b   1.000
_cell.length_c   1.000
_cell.angle_alpha   90.00
_cell.angle_beta   90.00
_cell.angle_gamma   90.00
#
_symmetry.space_group_name_H-M   'P 1'
#
loop_
_entity.id
_entity.type
_entity.pdbx_description
1 polymer ?
#
loop_
_entity_poly.entity_id
_entity_poly.type
_entity_poly.pdbx_seq_one_letter_code
_entity_poly.pdbx_strand_id
1 'polypeptide(L)'
;MDNLLAAQKYVTTWLLRFDDEFFGLLYRDINGTPKDLATQVFEHGRSISIYGVRGIGKTTLMQAVLWHGLQNQSKKFLPVIVEVVGANSVSDQAELADKFYRAVLSGLISAGSLENKHNKVKSAVSSHVPWIAASAVSVLGFIFPPIAIGSRATQKAVGALLDKLGIKENGESSLLINKNIEPKIAVDFIVERLVDSDIYPVFVIDELDKVPNDTMLSEFFNGNQGWFQGKRTIISLSHTFGQSVEKKIIESLGRFSQAQKIEGPTSVDQFKNVLYARLLLGISNIEPNESRALQTVQNIFPNEVIEQIVNRYVPNMYLMLEHSYRAIQKARLRKGTQLTLNDLEKFESTKIREPTETELKILDLLSKNASTPKELITKTKKNRGTITKSIKSLYSDDLIEKTGMGKNVKYIITQKGEAARALERR
;
A
#
# COMPACT_ATOMS: atom_id res chain seq x y z
N MET A 1 32.77 8.79 5.11
CA MET A 1 31.59 8.07 5.64
C MET A 1 31.44 6.80 4.81
N ASP A 2 31.15 5.66 5.42
CA ASP A 2 31.09 4.35 4.73
C ASP A 2 29.97 4.33 3.65
N ASN A 3 30.32 3.99 2.41
CA ASN A 3 29.39 3.90 1.27
C ASN A 3 28.19 2.99 1.57
N LEU A 4 28.43 1.85 2.25
CA LEU A 4 27.36 0.93 2.60
C LEU A 4 26.42 1.53 3.65
N LEU A 5 26.96 2.28 4.63
CA LEU A 5 26.14 2.99 5.62
C LEU A 5 25.26 4.05 4.95
N ALA A 6 25.83 4.84 4.04
CA ALA A 6 25.08 5.86 3.30
C ALA A 6 23.98 5.23 2.43
N ALA A 7 24.32 4.18 1.67
CA ALA A 7 23.39 3.42 0.84
C ALA A 7 22.21 2.83 1.63
N GLN A 8 22.46 2.36 2.86
CA GLN A 8 21.45 1.69 3.68
C GLN A 8 20.29 2.62 4.11
N LYS A 9 20.55 3.93 4.24
CA LYS A 9 19.68 4.90 4.92
C LYS A 9 18.23 4.94 4.42
N TYR A 10 18.01 4.80 3.12
CA TYR A 10 16.68 4.95 2.48
C TYR A 10 16.13 3.66 1.85
N VAL A 11 16.82 2.53 2.02
CA VAL A 11 16.38 1.25 1.40
C VAL A 11 15.01 0.83 1.93
N THR A 12 14.78 1.02 3.23
CA THR A 12 13.56 0.66 3.94
C THR A 12 12.56 1.81 4.02
N THR A 13 12.67 2.83 3.18
CA THR A 13 11.58 3.81 3.01
C THR A 13 10.45 3.13 2.23
N TRP A 14 9.62 2.40 2.98
CA TRP A 14 8.58 1.50 2.48
C TRP A 14 7.40 2.25 1.89
N LEU A 15 6.90 3.20 2.66
CA LEU A 15 5.78 4.03 2.32
C LEU A 15 6.33 5.32 1.75
N LEU A 16 6.05 5.56 0.47
CA LEU A 16 6.28 6.84 -0.15
C LEU A 16 4.93 7.53 -0.23
N ARG A 17 4.77 8.69 0.41
CA ARG A 17 3.57 9.51 0.26
C ARG A 17 3.81 10.63 -0.74
N PHE A 18 2.77 11.00 -1.47
CA PHE A 18 2.88 12.05 -2.51
C PHE A 18 3.35 13.40 -1.92
N ASP A 19 3.13 13.62 -0.62
CA ASP A 19 3.46 14.84 0.11
C ASP A 19 4.81 14.77 0.85
N ASP A 20 5.63 13.75 0.60
CA ASP A 20 6.99 13.61 1.14
C ASP A 20 8.05 14.22 0.21
N GLU A 21 9.14 14.71 0.79
CA GLU A 21 10.16 15.51 0.11
C GLU A 21 10.85 14.84 -1.09
N PHE A 22 10.96 13.52 -1.06
CA PHE A 22 11.67 12.74 -2.08
C PHE A 22 10.76 11.79 -2.84
N PHE A 23 9.43 11.95 -2.77
CA PHE A 23 8.50 11.08 -3.48
C PHE A 23 8.84 10.97 -4.97
N GLY A 24 8.99 12.11 -5.65
CA GLY A 24 9.31 12.15 -7.08
C GLY A 24 10.66 11.55 -7.47
N LEU A 25 11.58 11.40 -6.52
CA LEU A 25 12.89 10.76 -6.72
C LEU A 25 12.86 9.26 -6.44
N LEU A 26 12.15 8.86 -5.38
CA LEU A 26 12.12 7.49 -4.88
C LEU A 26 11.05 6.62 -5.54
N TYR A 27 9.97 7.24 -6.01
CA TYR A 27 8.92 6.56 -6.75
C TYR A 27 9.44 6.21 -8.15
N ARG A 28 9.28 4.95 -8.52
CA ARG A 28 9.55 4.45 -9.87
C ARG A 28 8.34 3.70 -10.34
N ASP A 29 7.83 4.13 -11.49
CA ASP A 29 6.74 3.42 -12.15
C ASP A 29 7.26 2.07 -12.65
N ILE A 30 6.53 1.02 -12.31
CA ILE A 30 6.88 -0.36 -12.63
C ILE A 30 6.19 -0.80 -13.93
N ASN A 31 4.98 -0.29 -14.21
CA ASN A 31 4.08 -0.84 -15.23
C ASN A 31 3.26 0.23 -16.01
N GLY A 32 3.55 1.53 -15.89
CA GLY A 32 2.80 2.60 -16.58
C GLY A 32 1.42 2.88 -15.98
N THR A 33 1.00 2.08 -14.99
CA THR A 33 -0.35 2.08 -14.41
C THR A 33 -0.79 3.37 -13.70
N PRO A 34 0.07 4.11 -12.96
CA PRO A 34 -0.37 5.25 -12.16
C PRO A 34 -0.98 6.38 -12.98
N LYS A 35 -0.40 6.66 -14.16
CA LYS A 35 -0.85 7.77 -15.01
C LYS A 35 -2.24 7.48 -15.58
N ASP A 36 -2.48 6.27 -16.05
CA ASP A 36 -3.78 5.85 -16.59
C ASP A 36 -4.87 5.88 -15.51
N LEU A 37 -4.54 5.41 -14.30
CA LEU A 37 -5.43 5.49 -13.15
C LEU A 37 -5.68 6.95 -12.72
N ALA A 38 -4.68 7.81 -12.81
CA ALA A 38 -4.82 9.24 -12.50
C ALA A 38 -5.81 9.92 -13.44
N THR A 39 -5.73 9.66 -14.76
CA THR A 39 -6.70 10.16 -15.73
C THR A 39 -8.12 9.70 -15.39
N GLN A 40 -8.31 8.42 -15.04
CA GLN A 40 -9.64 7.92 -14.64
C GLN A 40 -10.20 8.64 -13.40
N VAL A 41 -9.37 8.89 -12.40
CA VAL A 41 -9.82 9.51 -11.14
C VAL A 41 -10.04 11.01 -11.29
N PHE A 42 -9.07 11.72 -11.85
CA PHE A 42 -9.05 13.18 -11.87
C PHE A 42 -9.88 13.74 -13.03
N GLU A 43 -9.67 13.25 -14.24
CA GLU A 43 -10.34 13.75 -15.44
C GLU A 43 -11.75 13.18 -15.58
N HIS A 44 -11.90 11.86 -15.47
CA HIS A 44 -13.21 11.21 -15.61
C HIS A 44 -14.04 11.18 -14.33
N GLY A 45 -13.47 11.59 -13.19
CA GLY A 45 -14.18 11.63 -11.91
C GLY A 45 -14.58 10.25 -11.38
N ARG A 46 -13.88 9.18 -11.76
CA ARG A 46 -14.23 7.80 -11.38
C ARG A 46 -13.67 7.45 -10.01
N SER A 47 -14.33 6.49 -9.36
CA SER A 47 -13.74 5.71 -8.29
C SER A 47 -13.04 4.48 -8.85
N ILE A 48 -11.89 4.17 -8.30
CA ILE A 48 -11.11 2.98 -8.65
C ILE A 48 -10.78 2.19 -7.39
N SER A 49 -10.65 0.88 -7.55
CA SER A 49 -10.22 -0.02 -6.50
C SER A 49 -9.01 -0.80 -6.95
N ILE A 50 -8.00 -0.86 -6.10
CA ILE A 50 -6.70 -1.43 -6.39
C ILE A 50 -6.53 -2.64 -5.49
N TYR A 51 -6.17 -3.77 -6.09
CA TYR A 51 -6.01 -5.01 -5.34
C TYR A 51 -4.78 -5.80 -5.80
N GLY A 52 -4.23 -6.62 -4.91
CA GLY A 52 -3.01 -7.38 -5.17
C GLY A 52 -2.54 -8.13 -3.93
N VAL A 53 -1.52 -8.95 -4.09
CA VAL A 53 -0.92 -9.69 -2.96
C VAL A 53 -0.29 -8.73 -1.94
N ARG A 54 -0.17 -9.17 -0.69
CA ARG A 54 0.48 -8.38 0.36
C ARG A 54 1.94 -8.05 0.00
N GLY A 55 2.37 -6.82 0.30
CA GLY A 55 3.75 -6.37 0.07
C GLY A 55 4.07 -5.92 -1.36
N ILE A 56 3.08 -5.93 -2.26
CA ILE A 56 3.24 -5.56 -3.67
C ILE A 56 3.38 -4.04 -3.91
N GLY A 57 3.08 -3.21 -2.90
CA GLY A 57 3.18 -1.75 -2.99
C GLY A 57 1.87 -1.01 -3.33
N LYS A 58 0.70 -1.55 -2.95
CA LYS A 58 -0.62 -0.93 -3.21
C LYS A 58 -0.68 0.53 -2.75
N THR A 59 -0.32 0.81 -1.50
CA THR A 59 -0.35 2.15 -0.93
C THR A 59 0.54 3.11 -1.73
N THR A 60 1.79 2.73 -2.00
CA THR A 60 2.72 3.53 -2.83
C THR A 60 2.17 3.83 -4.22
N LEU A 61 1.46 2.87 -4.84
CA LEU A 61 0.78 3.11 -6.12
C LEU A 61 -0.35 4.14 -5.97
N MET A 62 -1.20 4.04 -4.93
CA MET A 62 -2.27 5.02 -4.70
C MET A 62 -1.71 6.44 -4.55
N GLN A 63 -0.57 6.57 -3.87
CA GLN A 63 0.15 7.84 -3.72
C GLN A 63 0.69 8.34 -5.07
N ALA A 64 1.16 7.44 -5.95
CA ALA A 64 1.58 7.79 -7.31
C ALA A 64 0.41 8.22 -8.21
N VAL A 65 -0.77 7.63 -8.05
CA VAL A 65 -1.98 8.08 -8.76
C VAL A 65 -2.32 9.52 -8.36
N LEU A 66 -2.27 9.85 -7.07
CA LEU A 66 -2.44 11.24 -6.61
C LEU A 66 -1.38 12.15 -7.22
N TRP A 67 -0.12 11.73 -7.16
CA TRP A 67 1.00 12.48 -7.68
C TRP A 67 0.82 12.88 -9.15
N HIS A 68 0.56 11.90 -10.03
CA HIS A 68 0.34 12.16 -11.45
C HIS A 68 -0.94 12.95 -11.69
N GLY A 69 -1.98 12.67 -10.90
CA GLY A 69 -3.25 13.38 -10.97
C GLY A 69 -3.09 14.87 -10.69
N LEU A 70 -2.32 15.24 -9.66
CA LEU A 70 -2.15 16.63 -9.22
C LEU A 70 -1.24 17.47 -10.13
N GLN A 71 -0.39 16.85 -10.95
CA GLN A 71 0.52 17.57 -11.85
C GLN A 71 -0.18 18.24 -13.05
N ASN A 72 -1.35 17.75 -13.48
CA ASN A 72 -1.89 18.04 -14.81
C ASN A 72 -3.30 18.65 -14.81
N GLN A 73 -3.64 19.57 -13.91
CA GLN A 73 -5.06 19.90 -13.69
C GLN A 73 -5.44 21.38 -13.84
N SER A 74 -6.55 21.57 -14.57
CA SER A 74 -7.31 22.82 -14.65
C SER A 74 -8.22 23.05 -13.43
N LYS A 75 -8.49 22.00 -12.65
CA LYS A 75 -9.35 22.01 -11.45
C LYS A 75 -8.54 21.93 -10.17
N LYS A 76 -9.08 22.47 -9.08
CA LYS A 76 -8.45 22.44 -7.74
C LYS A 76 -8.83 21.15 -7.03
N PHE A 77 -7.93 20.17 -7.05
CA PHE A 77 -8.12 18.92 -6.32
C PHE A 77 -7.48 18.96 -4.94
N LEU A 78 -8.16 18.37 -3.96
CA LEU A 78 -7.65 18.19 -2.60
C LEU A 78 -7.43 16.69 -2.34
N PRO A 79 -6.18 16.21 -2.23
CA PRO A 79 -5.92 14.83 -1.83
C PRO A 79 -6.28 14.64 -0.34
N VAL A 80 -7.08 13.62 -0.03
CA VAL A 80 -7.51 13.27 1.32
C VAL A 80 -7.10 11.82 1.60
N ILE A 81 -6.12 11.63 2.48
CA ILE A 81 -5.65 10.29 2.87
C ILE A 81 -6.52 9.77 4.03
N VAL A 82 -7.11 8.59 3.83
CA VAL A 82 -8.06 7.95 4.75
C VAL A 82 -7.50 6.58 5.15
N GLU A 83 -6.99 6.48 6.36
CA GLU A 83 -6.48 5.22 6.93
C GLU A 83 -7.50 4.67 7.93
N VAL A 84 -8.18 3.56 7.59
CA VAL A 84 -9.23 2.97 8.44
C VAL A 84 -8.60 2.04 9.48
N VAL A 85 -7.88 2.63 10.43
CA VAL A 85 -7.14 1.89 11.47
C VAL A 85 -8.11 1.08 12.34
N GLY A 86 -7.73 -0.17 12.63
CA GLY A 86 -8.54 -1.07 13.47
C GLY A 86 -9.76 -1.65 12.77
N ALA A 87 -9.79 -1.64 11.43
CA ALA A 87 -10.80 -2.34 10.64
C ALA A 87 -10.81 -3.86 10.91
N ASN A 88 -9.68 -4.44 11.30
CA ASN A 88 -9.57 -5.87 11.66
C ASN A 88 -10.24 -6.26 12.97
N SER A 89 -10.63 -5.30 13.80
CA SER A 89 -11.25 -5.55 15.11
C SER A 89 -12.74 -5.25 15.14
N VAL A 90 -13.33 -4.83 14.01
CA VAL A 90 -14.74 -4.43 13.99
C VAL A 90 -15.67 -5.63 14.09
N SER A 91 -16.75 -5.50 14.89
CA SER A 91 -17.72 -6.57 15.10
C SER A 91 -18.90 -6.51 14.13
N ASP A 92 -19.24 -5.33 13.62
CA ASP A 92 -20.41 -5.11 12.77
C ASP A 92 -20.26 -3.95 11.79
N GLN A 93 -21.25 -3.80 10.91
CA GLN A 93 -21.28 -2.78 9.86
C GLN A 93 -21.37 -1.35 10.42
N ALA A 94 -22.06 -1.14 11.54
CA ALA A 94 -22.23 0.18 12.12
C ALA A 94 -20.91 0.68 12.72
N GLU A 95 -20.17 -0.19 13.40
CA GLU A 95 -18.83 0.10 13.90
C GLU A 95 -17.87 0.40 12.74
N LEU A 96 -17.90 -0.40 11.66
CA LEU A 96 -17.07 -0.16 10.48
C LEU A 96 -17.40 1.19 9.82
N ALA A 97 -18.68 1.55 9.73
CA ALA A 97 -19.11 2.84 9.20
C ALA A 97 -18.65 4.01 10.07
N ASP A 98 -18.80 3.94 11.39
CA ASP A 98 -18.30 4.98 12.30
C ASP A 98 -16.78 5.15 12.17
N LYS A 99 -16.01 4.05 12.18
CA LYS A 99 -14.55 4.10 11.98
C LYS A 99 -14.18 4.70 10.63
N PHE A 100 -14.88 4.31 9.57
CA PHE A 100 -14.66 4.85 8.24
C PHE A 100 -14.88 6.37 8.20
N TYR A 101 -16.04 6.86 8.66
CA TYR A 101 -16.33 8.30 8.61
C TYR A 101 -15.42 9.11 9.53
N ARG A 102 -15.00 8.58 10.68
CA ARG A 102 -13.96 9.21 11.52
C ARG A 102 -12.60 9.25 10.82
N ALA A 103 -12.23 8.20 10.10
CA ALA A 103 -11.00 8.20 9.30
C ALA A 103 -11.07 9.24 8.16
N VAL A 104 -12.23 9.37 7.50
CA VAL A 104 -12.45 10.41 6.48
C VAL A 104 -12.34 11.81 7.09
N LEU A 105 -12.98 12.04 8.24
CA LEU A 105 -12.91 13.33 8.95
C LEU A 105 -11.48 13.67 9.37
N SER A 106 -10.74 12.68 9.90
CA SER A 106 -9.32 12.82 10.24
C SER A 106 -8.48 13.15 9.01
N GLY A 107 -8.74 12.49 7.88
CA GLY A 107 -8.09 12.78 6.60
C GLY A 107 -8.35 14.20 6.12
N LEU A 108 -9.60 14.69 6.23
CA LEU A 108 -9.97 16.07 5.88
C LEU A 108 -9.25 17.08 6.76
N ILE A 109 -9.26 16.90 8.09
CA ILE A 109 -8.53 17.76 9.03
C ILE A 109 -7.03 17.78 8.67
N SER A 110 -6.45 16.60 8.42
CA SER A 110 -5.05 16.47 8.02
C SER A 110 -4.76 17.18 6.70
N ALA A 111 -5.68 17.14 5.72
CA ALA A 111 -5.55 17.87 4.45
C ALA A 111 -5.51 19.40 4.66
N GLY A 112 -6.17 19.90 5.71
CA GLY A 112 -6.06 21.27 6.19
C GLY A 112 -4.64 21.68 6.63
N SER A 113 -3.72 20.76 6.83
CA SER A 113 -2.33 21.04 7.22
C SER A 113 -1.30 20.94 6.08
N LEU A 114 -1.73 20.58 4.87
CA LEU A 114 -0.82 20.31 3.73
C LEU A 114 0.04 21.51 3.33
N GLU A 115 -0.50 22.73 3.41
CA GLU A 115 0.28 23.94 3.16
C GLU A 115 1.45 24.09 4.15
N ASN A 116 1.21 23.82 5.44
CA ASN A 116 2.27 23.86 6.45
C ASN A 116 3.32 22.77 6.24
N LYS A 117 2.90 21.58 5.79
CA LYS A 117 3.81 20.48 5.45
C LYS A 117 4.73 20.84 4.28
N HIS A 118 4.24 21.57 3.27
CA HIS A 118 5.03 22.03 2.13
C HIS A 118 6.26 22.85 2.54
N ASN A 119 6.09 23.82 3.43
CA ASN A 119 7.19 24.70 3.85
C ASN A 119 8.30 23.92 4.55
N LYS A 120 7.94 22.91 5.35
CA LYS A 120 8.89 21.99 5.99
C LYS A 120 9.64 21.15 4.94
N VAL A 121 8.92 20.60 3.98
CA VAL A 121 9.49 19.80 2.88
C VAL A 121 10.48 20.63 2.05
N LYS A 122 10.11 21.85 1.66
CA LYS A 122 10.99 22.75 0.90
C LYS A 122 12.31 23.03 1.64
N SER A 123 12.24 23.27 2.96
CA SER A 123 13.42 23.46 3.80
C SER A 123 14.27 22.19 3.91
N ALA A 124 13.65 21.01 4.01
CA ALA A 124 14.35 19.74 4.09
C ALA A 124 15.13 19.45 2.79
N VAL A 125 14.50 19.68 1.63
CA VAL A 125 15.10 19.46 0.31
C VAL A 125 16.31 20.38 0.07
N SER A 126 16.26 21.64 0.53
CA SER A 126 17.37 22.60 0.32
C SER A 126 18.69 22.22 1.00
N SER A 127 18.66 21.26 1.92
CA SER A 127 19.87 20.75 2.59
C SER A 127 20.64 19.67 1.81
N HIS A 128 20.07 19.17 0.70
CA HIS A 128 20.67 18.11 -0.10
C HIS A 128 21.52 18.66 -1.26
N VAL A 129 22.31 17.80 -1.88
CA VAL A 129 23.16 18.17 -3.03
C VAL A 129 22.33 18.77 -4.18
N PRO A 130 22.91 19.71 -4.98
CA PRO A 130 22.13 20.53 -5.90
C PRO A 130 21.26 19.76 -6.90
N TRP A 131 21.72 18.63 -7.41
CA TRP A 131 20.95 17.83 -8.39
C TRP A 131 19.74 17.10 -7.76
N ILE A 132 19.86 16.66 -6.50
CA ILE A 132 18.72 16.14 -5.71
C ILE A 132 17.75 17.27 -5.41
N ALA A 133 18.27 18.39 -4.91
CA ALA A 133 17.46 19.55 -4.54
C ALA A 133 16.68 20.12 -5.73
N ALA A 134 17.33 20.29 -6.89
CA ALA A 134 16.69 20.77 -8.11
C ALA A 134 15.56 19.85 -8.57
N SER A 135 15.79 18.54 -8.55
CA SER A 135 14.80 17.53 -8.95
C SER A 135 13.56 17.56 -8.05
N ALA A 136 13.75 17.64 -6.74
CA ALA A 136 12.65 17.70 -5.78
C ALA A 136 11.92 19.06 -5.83
N VAL A 137 12.64 20.19 -5.90
CA VAL A 137 12.01 21.53 -5.97
C VAL A 137 11.16 21.72 -7.22
N SER A 138 11.67 21.31 -8.39
CA SER A 138 10.93 21.39 -9.67
C SER A 138 9.55 20.75 -9.54
N VAL A 139 9.55 19.55 -9.01
CA VAL A 139 8.37 18.73 -8.79
C VAL A 139 7.40 19.34 -7.77
N LEU A 140 7.90 19.84 -6.64
CA LEU A 140 7.09 20.49 -5.62
C LEU A 140 6.38 21.74 -6.16
N GLY A 141 7.02 22.45 -7.09
CA GLY A 141 6.48 23.66 -7.72
C GLY A 141 5.19 23.43 -8.52
N PHE A 142 4.99 22.24 -9.09
CA PHE A 142 3.78 21.92 -9.87
C PHE A 142 2.61 21.50 -8.99
N ILE A 143 2.89 20.72 -7.94
CA ILE A 143 1.85 19.99 -7.18
C ILE A 143 1.26 20.85 -6.05
N PHE A 144 2.10 21.63 -5.36
CA PHE A 144 1.69 22.26 -4.10
C PHE A 144 0.84 23.52 -4.19
N PRO A 145 0.97 24.41 -5.20
CA PRO A 145 0.11 25.58 -5.29
C PRO A 145 -1.40 25.27 -5.27
N PRO A 146 -1.94 24.34 -6.08
CA PRO A 146 -3.37 24.00 -6.01
C PRO A 146 -3.76 23.33 -4.68
N ILE A 147 -2.88 22.53 -4.09
CA ILE A 147 -3.11 21.88 -2.79
C ILE A 147 -3.19 22.91 -1.66
N ALA A 148 -2.37 23.96 -1.69
CA ALA A 148 -2.39 25.01 -0.68
C ALA A 148 -3.76 25.73 -0.65
N ILE A 149 -4.36 25.97 -1.82
CA ILE A 149 -5.71 26.54 -1.94
C ILE A 149 -6.73 25.61 -1.28
N GLY A 150 -6.66 24.31 -1.60
CA GLY A 150 -7.50 23.28 -1.00
C GLY A 150 -7.36 23.24 0.53
N SER A 151 -6.13 23.22 1.01
CA SER A 151 -5.76 23.18 2.43
C SER A 151 -6.38 24.34 3.23
N ARG A 152 -6.27 25.58 2.73
CA ARG A 152 -6.88 26.76 3.37
C ARG A 152 -8.40 26.69 3.38
N ALA A 153 -9.03 26.20 2.30
CA ALA A 153 -10.47 26.05 2.27
C ALA A 153 -10.96 25.00 3.26
N THR A 154 -10.21 23.91 3.44
CA THR A 154 -10.50 22.89 4.45
C THR A 154 -10.43 23.47 5.86
N GLN A 155 -9.40 24.26 6.18
CA GLN A 155 -9.32 24.95 7.47
C GLN A 155 -10.55 25.85 7.72
N LYS A 156 -11.00 26.60 6.72
CA LYS A 156 -12.20 27.43 6.81
C LYS A 156 -13.47 26.59 7.01
N ALA A 157 -13.60 25.47 6.30
CA ALA A 157 -14.74 24.58 6.42
C ALA A 157 -14.80 23.92 7.81
N VAL A 158 -13.66 23.45 8.33
CA VAL A 158 -13.53 22.89 9.69
C VAL A 158 -13.84 23.96 10.74
N GLY A 159 -13.26 25.16 10.62
CA GLY A 159 -13.53 26.27 11.55
C GLY A 159 -15.01 26.61 11.63
N ALA A 160 -15.70 26.68 10.49
CA ALA A 160 -17.13 26.96 10.48
C ALA A 160 -17.99 25.81 11.01
N LEU A 161 -17.53 24.56 10.90
CA LEU A 161 -18.19 23.43 11.56
C LEU A 161 -18.06 23.56 13.07
N LEU A 162 -16.87 23.91 13.57
CA LEU A 162 -16.62 24.14 14.99
C LEU A 162 -17.48 25.28 15.53
N ASP A 163 -17.59 26.39 14.80
CA ASP A 163 -18.44 27.52 15.16
C ASP A 163 -19.92 27.11 15.22
N LYS A 164 -20.40 26.35 14.22
CA LYS A 164 -21.77 25.83 14.18
C LYS A 164 -22.08 24.91 15.36
N LEU A 165 -21.08 24.16 15.83
CA LEU A 165 -21.18 23.27 16.98
C LEU A 165 -20.88 23.96 18.32
N GLY A 166 -20.47 25.23 18.32
CA GLY A 166 -20.13 25.99 19.53
C GLY A 166 -18.84 25.53 20.24
N ILE A 167 -17.90 24.92 19.51
CA ILE A 167 -16.66 24.34 20.08
C ILE A 167 -15.50 25.35 19.97
N LYS A 168 -14.95 25.80 21.11
CA LYS A 168 -14.02 26.95 21.15
C LYS A 168 -12.54 26.63 21.45
N GLU A 169 -12.17 25.44 21.94
CA GLU A 169 -10.77 25.05 22.24
C GLU A 169 -10.46 23.62 21.79
N ASN A 170 -9.25 23.36 21.24
CA ASN A 170 -8.82 22.04 20.72
C ASN A 170 -9.83 21.35 19.78
N GLY A 171 -10.61 22.14 19.06
CA GLY A 171 -11.85 21.70 18.42
C GLY A 171 -11.68 20.57 17.41
N GLU A 172 -10.58 20.53 16.66
CA GLU A 172 -10.34 19.47 15.66
C GLU A 172 -10.24 18.08 16.30
N SER A 173 -9.55 17.96 17.44
CA SER A 173 -9.49 16.70 18.17
C SER A 173 -10.85 16.35 18.77
N SER A 174 -11.60 17.35 19.25
CA SER A 174 -12.97 17.17 19.72
C SER A 174 -13.91 16.63 18.64
N LEU A 175 -13.74 17.02 17.36
CA LEU A 175 -14.52 16.46 16.24
C LEU A 175 -14.31 14.94 16.08
N LEU A 176 -13.11 14.44 16.41
CA LEU A 176 -12.76 13.03 16.23
C LEU A 176 -13.19 12.15 17.40
N ILE A 177 -13.15 12.68 18.64
CA ILE A 177 -13.39 11.91 19.86
C ILE A 177 -14.78 12.09 20.46
N ASN A 178 -15.49 13.17 20.12
CA ASN A 178 -16.82 13.43 20.65
C ASN A 178 -17.85 12.49 20.02
N LYS A 179 -18.46 11.62 20.84
CA LYS A 179 -19.46 10.65 20.40
C LYS A 179 -20.81 11.28 20.04
N ASN A 180 -21.05 12.52 20.48
CA ASN A 180 -22.29 13.25 20.18
C ASN A 180 -22.26 13.90 18.79
N ILE A 181 -21.11 13.89 18.12
CA ILE A 181 -20.97 14.36 16.75
C ILE A 181 -21.09 13.15 15.84
N GLU A 182 -22.12 13.14 15.00
CA GLU A 182 -22.24 12.15 13.94
C GLU A 182 -21.17 12.40 12.86
N PRO A 183 -20.16 11.51 12.70
CA PRO A 183 -19.01 11.80 11.85
C PRO A 183 -19.39 11.98 10.39
N LYS A 184 -20.42 11.28 9.92
CA LYS A 184 -20.94 11.41 8.56
C LYS A 184 -21.44 12.82 8.26
N ILE A 185 -22.23 13.40 9.15
CA ILE A 185 -22.76 14.77 9.00
C ILE A 185 -21.62 15.80 8.95
N ALA A 186 -20.60 15.62 9.80
CA ALA A 186 -19.42 16.47 9.80
C ALA A 186 -18.63 16.37 8.48
N VAL A 187 -18.44 15.16 7.98
CA VAL A 187 -17.79 14.90 6.68
C VAL A 187 -18.57 15.55 5.55
N ASP A 188 -19.88 15.30 5.46
CA ASP A 188 -20.71 15.82 4.38
C ASP A 188 -20.71 17.36 4.39
N PHE A 189 -20.82 18.00 5.56
CA PHE A 189 -20.71 19.46 5.70
C PHE A 189 -19.39 20.03 5.18
N ILE A 190 -18.26 19.39 5.51
CA ILE A 190 -16.94 19.85 5.05
C ILE A 190 -16.81 19.66 3.54
N VAL A 191 -17.24 18.51 3.02
CA VAL A 191 -17.15 18.19 1.59
C VAL A 191 -18.01 19.14 0.76
N GLU A 192 -19.25 19.41 1.19
CA GLU A 192 -20.14 20.37 0.51
C GLU A 192 -19.49 21.75 0.40
N ARG A 193 -18.93 22.27 1.51
CA ARG A 193 -18.25 23.58 1.50
C ARG A 193 -17.02 23.64 0.60
N LEU A 194 -16.27 22.53 0.48
CA LEU A 194 -15.15 22.45 -0.43
C LEU A 194 -15.63 22.51 -1.89
N VAL A 195 -16.68 21.75 -2.21
CA VAL A 195 -17.27 21.74 -3.57
C VAL A 195 -17.85 23.10 -3.92
N ASP A 196 -18.55 23.76 -2.99
CA ASP A 196 -19.05 25.14 -3.16
C ASP A 196 -17.92 26.15 -3.40
N SER A 197 -16.71 25.83 -2.94
CA SER A 197 -15.49 26.62 -3.16
C SER A 197 -14.71 26.20 -4.41
N ASP A 198 -15.30 25.40 -5.30
CA ASP A 198 -14.67 24.84 -6.50
C ASP A 198 -13.42 24.00 -6.18
N ILE A 199 -13.46 23.28 -5.06
CA ILE A 199 -12.39 22.38 -4.60
C ILE A 199 -12.94 20.97 -4.50
N TYR A 200 -12.31 20.04 -5.21
CA TYR A 200 -12.79 18.68 -5.37
C TYR A 200 -11.93 17.70 -4.58
N PRO A 201 -12.44 17.10 -3.48
CA PRO A 201 -11.70 16.09 -2.75
C PRO A 201 -11.47 14.82 -3.58
N VAL A 202 -10.28 14.24 -3.44
CA VAL A 202 -9.92 12.91 -3.96
C VAL A 202 -9.51 12.05 -2.76
N PHE A 203 -10.32 11.03 -2.45
CA PHE A 203 -10.12 10.21 -1.26
C PHE A 203 -9.28 8.98 -1.57
N VAL A 204 -8.22 8.79 -0.80
CA VAL A 204 -7.35 7.61 -0.86
C VAL A 204 -7.60 6.78 0.38
N ILE A 205 -8.32 5.68 0.21
CA ILE A 205 -8.82 4.84 1.29
C ILE A 205 -7.96 3.58 1.37
N ASP A 206 -7.18 3.48 2.44
CA ASP A 206 -6.33 2.33 2.73
C ASP A 206 -6.78 1.61 4.02
N GLU A 207 -6.24 0.41 4.23
CA GLU A 207 -6.48 -0.45 5.41
C GLU A 207 -7.90 -1.01 5.55
N LEU A 208 -8.82 -0.66 4.63
CA LEU A 208 -10.15 -1.25 4.55
C LEU A 208 -10.08 -2.73 4.12
N ASP A 209 -8.96 -3.16 3.51
CA ASP A 209 -8.68 -4.56 3.18
C ASP A 209 -8.40 -5.45 4.40
N LYS A 210 -8.30 -4.88 5.61
CA LYS A 210 -8.09 -5.61 6.86
C LYS A 210 -9.37 -6.03 7.58
N VAL A 211 -10.56 -5.71 7.03
CA VAL A 211 -11.85 -6.13 7.61
C VAL A 211 -11.91 -7.66 7.75
N PRO A 212 -12.50 -8.23 8.83
CA PRO A 212 -12.38 -9.66 9.14
C PRO A 212 -13.00 -10.59 8.10
N ASN A 213 -14.00 -10.12 7.35
CA ASN A 213 -14.63 -10.90 6.29
C ASN A 213 -15.18 -10.02 5.16
N ASP A 214 -15.21 -10.61 3.96
CA ASP A 214 -15.65 -9.97 2.72
C ASP A 214 -17.14 -9.63 2.71
N THR A 215 -17.98 -10.36 3.46
CA THR A 215 -19.43 -10.09 3.56
C THR A 215 -19.70 -8.74 4.21
N MET A 216 -19.07 -8.48 5.35
CA MET A 216 -19.18 -7.21 6.08
C MET A 216 -18.70 -6.04 5.22
N LEU A 217 -17.61 -6.23 4.47
CA LEU A 217 -17.11 -5.21 3.55
C LEU A 217 -18.10 -4.93 2.41
N SER A 218 -18.73 -5.98 1.86
CA SER A 218 -19.77 -5.85 0.84
C SER A 218 -21.02 -5.13 1.36
N GLU A 219 -21.49 -5.49 2.55
CA GLU A 219 -22.62 -4.83 3.23
C GLU A 219 -22.32 -3.36 3.53
N PHE A 220 -21.10 -3.06 4.00
CA PHE A 220 -20.63 -1.70 4.20
C PHE A 220 -20.73 -0.86 2.92
N PHE A 221 -20.22 -1.36 1.78
CA PHE A 221 -20.32 -0.64 0.52
C PHE A 221 -21.77 -0.47 0.06
N ASN A 222 -22.63 -1.49 0.23
CA ASN A 222 -24.06 -1.40 -0.08
C ASN A 222 -24.76 -0.33 0.76
N GLY A 223 -24.53 -0.29 2.07
CA GLY A 223 -25.14 0.70 2.97
C GLY A 223 -24.63 2.12 2.75
N ASN A 224 -23.47 2.30 2.10
CA ASN A 224 -22.83 3.60 1.91
C ASN A 224 -22.70 4.01 0.43
N GLN A 225 -23.44 3.38 -0.50
CA GLN A 225 -23.38 3.69 -1.93
C GLN A 225 -23.58 5.17 -2.24
N GLY A 226 -24.56 5.81 -1.59
CA GLY A 226 -24.84 7.23 -1.79
C GLY A 226 -23.67 8.14 -1.41
N TRP A 227 -22.79 7.71 -0.49
CA TRP A 227 -21.58 8.46 -0.19
C TRP A 227 -20.52 8.28 -1.27
N PHE A 228 -20.28 7.05 -1.74
CA PHE A 228 -19.25 6.80 -2.76
C PHE A 228 -19.64 7.30 -4.16
N GLN A 229 -20.92 7.29 -4.50
CA GLN A 229 -21.41 7.78 -5.78
C GLN A 229 -21.09 9.27 -5.96
N GLY A 230 -20.50 9.61 -7.11
CA GLY A 230 -20.08 10.98 -7.43
C GLY A 230 -18.78 11.43 -6.75
N LYS A 231 -18.20 10.61 -5.84
CA LYS A 231 -16.89 10.89 -5.25
C LYS A 231 -15.76 10.28 -6.07
N ARG A 232 -14.62 10.96 -6.06
CA ARG A 232 -13.34 10.46 -6.60
C ARG A 232 -12.64 9.69 -5.50
N THR A 233 -12.55 8.37 -5.65
CA THR A 233 -11.91 7.52 -4.64
C THR A 233 -10.90 6.56 -5.25
N ILE A 234 -9.86 6.28 -4.49
CA ILE A 234 -8.87 5.24 -4.77
C ILE A 234 -8.89 4.33 -3.55
N ILE A 235 -9.31 3.08 -3.72
CA ILE A 235 -9.59 2.17 -2.59
C ILE A 235 -8.64 0.97 -2.64
N SER A 236 -7.95 0.70 -1.55
CA SER A 236 -7.13 -0.51 -1.37
C SER A 236 -8.03 -1.69 -0.97
N LEU A 237 -7.93 -2.81 -1.69
CA LEU A 237 -8.68 -4.03 -1.41
C LEU A 237 -7.77 -5.23 -1.15
N SER A 238 -8.34 -6.23 -0.46
CA SER A 238 -7.71 -7.53 -0.30
C SER A 238 -7.68 -8.25 -1.65
N HIS A 239 -6.77 -9.22 -1.80
CA HIS A 239 -6.66 -9.95 -3.07
C HIS A 239 -7.95 -10.69 -3.43
N THR A 240 -8.56 -11.36 -2.44
CA THR A 240 -9.78 -12.16 -2.63
C THR A 240 -11.00 -11.29 -2.93
N PHE A 241 -11.17 -10.19 -2.19
CA PHE A 241 -12.29 -9.28 -2.39
C PHE A 241 -12.19 -8.57 -3.73
N GLY A 242 -11.02 -8.00 -4.04
CA GLY A 242 -10.77 -7.32 -5.31
C GLY A 242 -10.98 -8.22 -6.52
N GLN A 243 -10.52 -9.49 -6.46
CA GLN A 243 -10.78 -10.47 -7.52
C GLN A 243 -12.28 -10.77 -7.66
N SER A 244 -13.02 -10.83 -6.56
CA SER A 244 -14.48 -11.06 -6.58
C SER A 244 -15.24 -9.88 -7.19
N VAL A 245 -14.80 -8.65 -6.94
CA VAL A 245 -15.35 -7.43 -7.57
C VAL A 245 -15.04 -7.40 -9.07
N GLU A 246 -13.79 -7.66 -9.45
CA GLU A 246 -13.39 -7.70 -10.87
C GLU A 246 -14.16 -8.76 -11.67
N LYS A 247 -14.37 -9.95 -11.09
CA LYS A 247 -15.18 -11.03 -11.68
C LYS A 247 -16.69 -10.77 -11.62
N LYS A 248 -17.12 -9.60 -11.15
CA LYS A 248 -18.53 -9.21 -10.97
C LYS A 248 -19.33 -10.17 -10.09
N ILE A 249 -18.66 -10.87 -9.18
CA ILE A 249 -19.30 -11.72 -8.16
C ILE A 249 -19.87 -10.81 -7.06
N ILE A 250 -19.16 -9.73 -6.73
CA ILE A 250 -19.58 -8.72 -5.77
C ILE A 250 -19.89 -7.42 -6.51
N GLU A 251 -21.18 -7.08 -6.61
CA GLU A 251 -21.63 -5.86 -7.28
C GLU A 251 -21.58 -4.61 -6.39
N SER A 252 -21.55 -4.79 -5.06
CA SER A 252 -21.70 -3.70 -4.08
C SER A 252 -20.74 -2.53 -4.34
N LEU A 253 -19.49 -2.86 -4.67
CA LEU A 253 -18.45 -1.92 -5.07
C LEU A 253 -18.37 -1.72 -6.60
N GLY A 254 -18.61 -2.78 -7.38
CA GLY A 254 -18.51 -2.76 -8.85
C GLY A 254 -19.47 -1.80 -9.55
N ARG A 255 -20.53 -1.33 -8.86
CA ARG A 255 -21.49 -0.34 -9.37
C ARG A 255 -20.91 1.07 -9.53
N PHE A 256 -19.90 1.43 -8.74
CA PHE A 256 -19.35 2.78 -8.73
C PHE A 256 -17.81 2.81 -8.81
N SER A 257 -17.15 1.65 -8.64
CA SER A 257 -15.70 1.55 -8.69
C SER A 257 -15.25 0.44 -9.64
N GLN A 258 -14.20 0.74 -10.42
CA GLN A 258 -13.53 -0.25 -11.27
C GLN A 258 -12.39 -0.91 -10.48
N ALA A 259 -12.44 -2.23 -10.31
CA ALA A 259 -11.37 -3.00 -9.69
C ALA A 259 -10.23 -3.25 -10.68
N GLN A 260 -9.00 -2.94 -10.26
CA GLN A 260 -7.77 -3.11 -11.01
C GLN A 260 -6.79 -3.98 -10.21
N LYS A 261 -6.42 -5.12 -10.80
CA LYS A 261 -5.32 -5.93 -10.28
C LYS A 261 -4.01 -5.21 -10.52
N ILE A 262 -3.17 -5.18 -9.50
CA ILE A 262 -1.78 -4.73 -9.61
C ILE A 262 -0.86 -5.93 -9.62
N GLU A 263 0.13 -5.83 -10.48
CA GLU A 263 1.26 -6.73 -10.54
C GLU A 263 2.47 -5.99 -10.00
N GLY A 264 3.21 -6.65 -9.11
CA GLY A 264 4.43 -6.09 -8.56
C GLY A 264 5.55 -6.15 -9.58
N PRO A 265 6.78 -5.80 -9.19
CA PRO A 265 7.93 -6.01 -10.07
C PRO A 265 8.05 -7.50 -10.39
N THR A 266 8.25 -7.82 -11.66
CA THR A 266 8.42 -9.17 -12.19
C THR A 266 9.81 -9.39 -12.77
N SER A 267 10.62 -8.34 -12.87
CA SER A 267 11.95 -8.37 -13.49
C SER A 267 13.03 -7.73 -12.63
N VAL A 268 14.28 -8.10 -12.94
CA VAL A 268 15.48 -7.52 -12.34
C VAL A 268 15.57 -6.02 -12.59
N ASP A 269 15.24 -5.58 -13.80
CA ASP A 269 15.35 -4.16 -14.17
C ASP A 269 14.32 -3.29 -13.44
N GLN A 270 13.08 -3.78 -13.27
CA GLN A 270 12.09 -3.10 -12.45
C GLN A 270 12.54 -2.97 -11.00
N PHE A 271 13.11 -4.03 -10.42
CA PHE A 271 13.63 -3.95 -9.06
C PHE A 271 14.86 -3.05 -8.94
N LYS A 272 15.80 -3.10 -9.90
CA LYS A 272 16.96 -2.20 -9.97
C LYS A 272 16.54 -0.75 -9.96
N ASN A 273 15.55 -0.38 -10.78
CA ASN A 273 15.08 1.01 -10.85
C ASN A 273 14.63 1.50 -9.47
N VAL A 274 13.85 0.68 -8.75
CA VAL A 274 13.32 1.00 -7.42
C VAL A 274 14.42 1.04 -6.35
N LEU A 275 15.32 0.05 -6.36
CA LEU A 275 16.42 -0.07 -5.41
C LEU A 275 17.45 1.05 -5.61
N TYR A 276 17.91 1.27 -6.84
CA TYR A 276 18.95 2.25 -7.14
C TYR A 276 18.49 3.67 -6.84
N ALA A 277 17.22 4.01 -7.04
CA ALA A 277 16.69 5.31 -6.62
C ALA A 277 16.91 5.58 -5.12
N ARG A 278 16.72 4.56 -4.28
CA ARG A 278 16.91 4.64 -2.82
C ARG A 278 18.38 4.72 -2.44
N LEU A 279 19.21 3.88 -3.06
CA LEU A 279 20.65 3.86 -2.80
C LEU A 279 21.29 5.18 -3.23
N LEU A 280 20.90 5.72 -4.39
CA LEU A 280 21.38 6.99 -4.92
C LEU A 280 21.11 8.15 -3.97
N LEU A 281 19.90 8.24 -3.40
CA LEU A 281 19.58 9.27 -2.41
C LEU A 281 20.43 9.15 -1.14
N GLY A 282 20.81 7.93 -0.75
CA GLY A 282 21.74 7.68 0.35
C GLY A 282 23.15 8.17 0.01
N ILE A 283 23.68 7.70 -1.12
CA ILE A 283 25.04 7.97 -1.61
C ILE A 283 25.25 9.45 -1.96
N SER A 284 24.21 10.16 -2.40
CA SER A 284 24.29 11.59 -2.72
C SER A 284 24.73 12.46 -1.53
N ASN A 285 24.61 11.95 -0.29
CA ASN A 285 25.09 12.65 0.90
C ASN A 285 26.62 12.66 1.05
N ILE A 286 27.32 11.79 0.31
CA ILE A 286 28.77 11.59 0.43
C ILE A 286 29.50 11.70 -0.91
N GLU A 287 28.77 11.57 -2.03
CA GLU A 287 29.28 11.74 -3.38
C GLU A 287 28.39 12.77 -4.12
N PRO A 288 28.84 14.03 -4.25
CA PRO A 288 28.04 15.08 -4.88
C PRO A 288 27.95 14.93 -6.41
N ASN A 289 28.86 14.17 -7.05
CA ASN A 289 28.80 13.93 -8.48
C ASN A 289 27.83 12.78 -8.82
N GLU A 290 26.78 13.08 -9.57
CA GLU A 290 25.73 12.10 -9.92
C GLU A 290 26.26 10.84 -10.61
N SER A 291 27.17 11.00 -11.59
CA SER A 291 27.71 9.86 -12.33
C SER A 291 28.55 8.94 -11.44
N ARG A 292 29.35 9.50 -10.52
CA ARG A 292 30.12 8.73 -9.54
C ARG A 292 29.23 8.09 -8.48
N ALA A 293 28.17 8.77 -8.06
CA ALA A 293 27.18 8.22 -7.15
C ALA A 293 26.50 6.99 -7.76
N LEU A 294 26.13 7.06 -9.05
CA LEU A 294 25.56 5.94 -9.79
C LEU A 294 26.52 4.75 -9.91
N GLN A 295 27.77 5.01 -10.29
CA GLN A 295 28.80 3.96 -10.32
C GLN A 295 28.98 3.31 -8.94
N THR A 296 28.97 4.11 -7.88
CA THR A 296 29.08 3.61 -6.50
C THR A 296 27.90 2.70 -6.14
N VAL A 297 26.67 3.09 -6.48
CA VAL A 297 25.46 2.28 -6.26
C VAL A 297 25.54 0.95 -7.00
N GLN A 298 25.96 0.96 -8.27
CA GLN A 298 26.13 -0.24 -9.08
C GLN A 298 27.21 -1.17 -8.51
N ASN A 299 28.30 -0.61 -8.00
CA ASN A 299 29.36 -1.39 -7.35
C ASN A 299 28.91 -2.00 -6.02
N ILE A 300 28.07 -1.31 -5.24
CA ILE A 300 27.56 -1.84 -3.97
C ILE A 300 26.68 -3.07 -4.21
N PHE A 301 25.83 -3.07 -5.24
CA PHE A 301 24.94 -4.19 -5.57
C PHE A 301 25.29 -4.81 -6.93
N PRO A 302 26.17 -5.82 -6.96
CA PRO A 302 26.40 -6.62 -8.16
C PRO A 302 25.10 -7.26 -8.68
N ASN A 303 24.98 -7.38 -10.01
CA ASN A 303 23.79 -7.94 -10.66
C ASN A 303 23.39 -9.31 -10.12
N GLU A 304 24.36 -10.19 -9.86
CA GLU A 304 24.11 -11.54 -9.33
C GLU A 304 23.38 -11.52 -7.98
N VAL A 305 23.69 -10.54 -7.12
CA VAL A 305 23.01 -10.38 -5.82
C VAL A 305 21.57 -9.92 -6.03
N ILE A 306 21.36 -8.97 -6.93
CA ILE A 306 20.03 -8.43 -7.27
C ILE A 306 19.16 -9.54 -7.87
N GLU A 307 19.68 -10.31 -8.82
CA GLU A 307 19.00 -11.46 -9.42
C GLU A 307 18.56 -12.47 -8.35
N GLN A 308 19.43 -12.77 -7.39
CA GLN A 308 19.09 -13.67 -6.29
C GLN A 308 17.97 -13.12 -5.40
N ILE A 309 17.94 -11.81 -5.14
CA ILE A 309 16.85 -11.18 -4.38
C ILE A 309 15.53 -11.26 -5.17
N VAL A 310 15.57 -10.89 -6.44
CA VAL A 310 14.39 -10.89 -7.33
C VAL A 310 13.82 -12.30 -7.47
N ASN A 311 14.66 -13.29 -7.77
CA ASN A 311 14.25 -14.69 -7.90
C ASN A 311 13.60 -15.26 -6.63
N ARG A 312 13.95 -14.73 -5.45
CA ARG A 312 13.45 -15.22 -4.16
C ARG A 312 12.15 -14.56 -3.71
N TYR A 313 11.97 -13.28 -4.02
CA TYR A 313 10.96 -12.46 -3.35
C TYR A 313 9.98 -11.78 -4.30
N VAL A 314 10.13 -11.88 -5.61
CA VAL A 314 9.11 -11.40 -6.56
C VAL A 314 7.75 -12.06 -6.28
N PRO A 315 6.63 -11.30 -6.34
CA PRO A 315 6.52 -9.86 -6.65
C PRO A 315 6.47 -8.95 -5.40
N ASN A 316 6.94 -9.43 -4.23
CA ASN A 316 6.84 -8.75 -2.94
C ASN A 316 7.96 -7.71 -2.77
N MET A 317 7.68 -6.47 -3.20
CA MET A 317 8.61 -5.34 -3.10
C MET A 317 9.11 -5.09 -1.68
N TYR A 318 8.21 -5.24 -0.69
CA TYR A 318 8.57 -5.10 0.72
C TYR A 318 9.70 -6.07 1.11
N LEU A 319 9.54 -7.36 0.80
CA LEU A 319 10.59 -8.34 1.13
C LEU A 319 11.88 -8.09 0.34
N MET A 320 11.80 -7.76 -0.95
CA MET A 320 13.01 -7.48 -1.75
C MET A 320 13.84 -6.33 -1.17
N LEU A 321 13.19 -5.24 -0.76
CA LEU A 321 13.86 -4.10 -0.14
C LEU A 321 14.36 -4.43 1.29
N GLU A 322 13.62 -5.25 2.06
CA GLU A 322 14.06 -5.69 3.40
C GLU A 322 15.31 -6.55 3.36
N HIS A 323 15.32 -7.54 2.47
CA HIS A 323 16.49 -8.39 2.31
C HIS A 323 17.67 -7.64 1.69
N SER A 324 17.42 -6.62 0.85
CA SER A 324 18.47 -5.70 0.39
C SER A 324 19.08 -4.93 1.56
N TYR A 325 18.27 -4.36 2.45
CA TYR A 325 18.75 -3.66 3.64
C TYR A 325 19.58 -4.57 4.55
N ARG A 326 19.10 -5.79 4.83
CA ARG A 326 19.80 -6.76 5.67
C ARG A 326 21.11 -7.24 5.03
N ALA A 327 21.14 -7.39 3.71
CA ALA A 327 22.36 -7.75 2.99
C ALA A 327 23.42 -6.64 3.09
N ILE A 328 23.02 -5.37 2.97
CA ILE A 328 23.93 -4.23 3.24
C ILE A 328 24.44 -4.29 4.68
N GLN A 329 23.57 -4.54 5.67
CA GLN A 329 23.97 -4.65 7.06
C GLN A 329 25.05 -5.73 7.28
N LYS A 330 24.89 -6.90 6.65
CA LYS A 330 25.87 -7.98 6.72
C LYS A 330 27.19 -7.65 6.03
N ALA A 331 27.12 -7.06 4.83
CA ALA A 331 28.30 -6.58 4.12
C ALA A 331 29.11 -5.59 4.98
N ARG A 332 28.42 -4.69 5.71
CA ARG A 332 29.04 -3.77 6.67
C ARG A 332 29.70 -4.49 7.85
N LEU A 333 29.02 -5.47 8.45
CA LEU A 333 29.56 -6.25 9.57
C LEU A 333 30.84 -6.99 9.20
N ARG A 334 30.94 -7.50 7.97
CA ARG A 334 32.18 -8.10 7.45
C ARG A 334 33.19 -7.08 6.90
N LYS A 335 32.94 -5.78 7.06
CA LYS A 335 33.78 -4.68 6.55
C LYS A 335 34.02 -4.73 5.03
N GLY A 336 33.00 -5.17 4.28
CA GLY A 336 33.02 -5.17 2.82
C GLY A 336 32.82 -3.78 2.23
N THR A 337 33.12 -3.64 0.94
CA THR A 337 32.85 -2.43 0.14
C THR A 337 31.70 -2.60 -0.85
N GLN A 338 31.34 -3.85 -1.15
CA GLN A 338 30.26 -4.28 -2.03
C GLN A 338 29.54 -5.47 -1.42
N LEU A 339 28.35 -5.82 -1.89
CA LEU A 339 27.64 -7.03 -1.49
C LEU A 339 28.18 -8.27 -2.24
N THR A 340 28.03 -9.42 -1.60
CA THR A 340 28.31 -10.75 -2.16
C THR A 340 27.14 -11.67 -1.87
N LEU A 341 27.09 -12.82 -2.54
CA LEU A 341 26.05 -13.83 -2.27
C LEU A 341 26.02 -14.33 -0.82
N ASN A 342 27.16 -14.29 -0.13
CA ASN A 342 27.26 -14.66 1.28
C ASN A 342 26.60 -13.66 2.23
N ASP A 343 26.38 -12.42 1.79
CA ASP A 343 25.68 -11.40 2.58
C ASP A 343 24.16 -11.57 2.55
N LEU A 344 23.65 -12.31 1.57
CA LEU A 344 22.25 -12.71 1.57
C LEU A 344 22.02 -13.65 2.76
N GLU A 345 20.85 -13.55 3.40
CA GLU A 345 20.45 -14.56 4.38
C GLU A 345 20.53 -15.95 3.74
N LYS A 346 21.35 -16.82 4.35
CA LYS A 346 21.31 -18.25 4.08
C LYS A 346 19.91 -18.69 4.43
N PHE A 347 19.11 -18.94 3.41
CA PHE A 347 17.96 -19.78 3.59
C PHE A 347 18.51 -21.19 3.78
N GLU A 348 18.01 -21.91 4.79
CA GLU A 348 17.88 -23.35 4.62
C GLU A 348 17.13 -23.52 3.31
N SER A 349 17.80 -24.05 2.29
CA SER A 349 17.24 -24.21 0.96
C SER A 349 16.04 -25.15 1.04
N THR A 350 14.87 -24.62 1.33
CA THR A 350 13.66 -25.27 0.85
C THR A 350 13.48 -24.73 -0.55
N LYS A 351 14.09 -25.41 -1.54
CA LYS A 351 13.38 -25.59 -2.81
C LYS A 351 11.93 -25.80 -2.41
N ILE A 352 11.02 -24.96 -2.89
CA ILE A 352 9.60 -25.15 -2.62
C ILE A 352 9.32 -26.58 -3.09
N ARG A 353 9.09 -27.47 -2.14
CA ARG A 353 8.89 -28.88 -2.42
C ARG A 353 7.67 -28.97 -3.31
N GLU A 354 7.80 -29.67 -4.44
CA GLU A 354 6.64 -29.98 -5.28
C GLU A 354 5.63 -30.73 -4.40
N PRO A 355 4.42 -30.16 -4.19
CA PRO A 355 3.45 -30.81 -3.34
C PRO A 355 2.95 -32.08 -4.04
N THR A 356 2.66 -33.11 -3.25
CA THR A 356 2.04 -34.33 -3.80
C THR A 356 0.65 -34.03 -4.38
N GLU A 357 0.11 -34.88 -5.25
CA GLU A 357 -1.23 -34.71 -5.83
C GLU A 357 -2.33 -34.46 -4.78
N THR A 358 -2.22 -35.09 -3.61
CA THR A 358 -3.18 -34.87 -2.51
C THR A 358 -2.98 -33.51 -1.82
N GLU A 359 -1.73 -33.08 -1.65
CA GLU A 359 -1.39 -31.78 -1.11
C GLU A 359 -1.79 -30.65 -2.06
N LEU A 360 -1.60 -30.81 -3.37
CA LEU A 360 -2.10 -29.89 -4.40
C LEU A 360 -3.62 -29.74 -4.35
N LYS A 361 -4.36 -30.85 -4.23
CA LYS A 361 -5.83 -30.79 -4.05
C LYS A 361 -6.23 -30.04 -2.77
N ILE A 362 -5.46 -30.18 -1.69
CA ILE A 362 -5.69 -29.41 -0.46
C ILE A 362 -5.40 -27.92 -0.72
N LEU A 363 -4.25 -27.59 -1.33
CA LEU A 363 -3.88 -26.20 -1.65
C LEU A 363 -4.89 -25.53 -2.59
N ASP A 364 -5.40 -26.23 -3.61
CA ASP A 364 -6.45 -25.73 -4.50
C ASP A 364 -7.76 -25.43 -3.76
N LEU A 365 -8.13 -26.24 -2.78
CA LEU A 365 -9.31 -25.98 -1.94
C LEU A 365 -9.07 -24.79 -1.01
N LEU A 366 -7.89 -24.70 -0.40
CA LEU A 366 -7.52 -23.63 0.52
C LEU A 366 -7.28 -22.28 -0.17
N SER A 367 -6.89 -22.27 -1.44
CA SER A 367 -6.78 -21.06 -2.28
C SER A 367 -8.13 -20.37 -2.48
N LYS A 368 -9.23 -21.11 -2.34
CA LYS A 368 -10.59 -20.59 -2.51
C LYS A 368 -11.16 -20.09 -1.18
N ASN A 369 -11.01 -20.87 -0.11
CA ASN A 369 -11.56 -20.57 1.20
C ASN A 369 -10.84 -21.33 2.33
N ALA A 370 -10.77 -20.72 3.51
CA ALA A 370 -10.33 -21.38 4.73
C ALA A 370 -11.17 -22.64 5.00
N SER A 371 -10.54 -23.78 5.29
CA SER A 371 -11.24 -25.06 5.48
C SER A 371 -10.79 -25.82 6.73
N THR A 372 -11.71 -26.53 7.36
CA THR A 372 -11.42 -27.45 8.47
C THR A 372 -10.87 -28.79 7.95
N PRO A 373 -10.16 -29.58 8.77
CA PRO A 373 -9.76 -30.94 8.38
C PRO A 373 -10.93 -31.82 7.93
N LYS A 374 -12.11 -31.67 8.54
CA LYS A 374 -13.32 -32.44 8.19
C LYS A 374 -13.80 -32.07 6.78
N GLU A 375 -13.83 -30.78 6.44
CA GLU A 375 -14.20 -30.31 5.11
C GLU A 375 -13.19 -30.77 4.05
N LEU A 376 -11.89 -30.73 4.36
CA LEU A 376 -10.84 -31.21 3.46
C LEU A 376 -10.99 -32.71 3.19
N ILE A 377 -11.29 -33.53 4.20
CA ILE A 377 -11.58 -34.97 4.03
C ILE A 377 -12.75 -35.18 3.07
N THR A 378 -13.87 -34.49 3.28
CA THR A 378 -15.07 -34.62 2.44
C THR A 378 -14.81 -34.18 1.01
N LYS A 379 -14.18 -33.02 0.80
CA LYS A 379 -13.98 -32.42 -0.53
C LYS A 379 -12.90 -33.12 -1.35
N THR A 380 -11.84 -33.63 -0.72
CA THR A 380 -10.78 -34.36 -1.42
C THR A 380 -11.12 -35.84 -1.64
N LYS A 381 -12.17 -36.36 -0.98
CA LYS A 381 -12.55 -37.78 -0.96
C LYS A 381 -11.38 -38.69 -0.54
N LYS A 382 -10.53 -38.22 0.39
CA LYS A 382 -9.40 -38.99 0.95
C LYS A 382 -9.66 -39.35 2.41
N ASN A 383 -9.02 -40.40 2.90
CA ASN A 383 -9.19 -40.84 4.28
C ASN A 383 -8.56 -39.83 5.27
N ARG A 384 -9.00 -39.90 6.54
CA ARG A 384 -8.57 -38.99 7.62
C ARG A 384 -7.06 -39.03 7.86
N GLY A 385 -6.44 -40.20 7.77
CA GLY A 385 -5.00 -40.38 8.01
C GLY A 385 -4.15 -39.65 6.98
N THR A 386 -4.50 -39.80 5.70
CA THR A 386 -3.84 -39.12 4.58
C THR A 386 -3.96 -37.60 4.70
N ILE A 387 -5.16 -37.07 4.96
CA ILE A 387 -5.34 -35.61 5.09
C ILE A 387 -4.59 -35.05 6.29
N THR A 388 -4.61 -35.74 7.43
CA THR A 388 -3.86 -35.29 8.62
C THR A 388 -2.36 -35.27 8.36
N LYS A 389 -1.82 -36.28 7.65
CA LYS A 389 -0.40 -36.34 7.26
C LYS A 389 -0.04 -35.23 6.28
N SER A 390 -0.85 -35.01 5.24
CA SER A 390 -0.64 -33.95 4.25
C SER A 390 -0.75 -32.55 4.88
N ILE A 391 -1.70 -32.32 5.79
CA ILE A 391 -1.79 -31.06 6.53
C ILE A 391 -0.54 -30.85 7.39
N LYS A 392 -0.07 -31.87 8.11
CA LYS A 392 1.14 -31.78 8.94
C LYS A 392 2.37 -31.43 8.10
N SER A 393 2.50 -32.08 6.95
CA SER A 393 3.56 -31.86 5.95
C SER A 393 3.52 -30.45 5.35
N LEU A 394 2.36 -30.03 4.82
CA LEU A 394 2.16 -28.67 4.30
C LEU A 394 2.41 -27.60 5.35
N TYR A 395 2.02 -27.85 6.61
CA TYR A 395 2.23 -26.92 7.71
C TYR A 395 3.70 -26.85 8.13
N SER A 396 4.43 -27.97 8.17
CA SER A 396 5.88 -27.95 8.46
C SER A 396 6.69 -27.26 7.36
N ASP A 397 6.21 -27.33 6.12
CA ASP A 397 6.84 -26.68 4.97
C ASP A 397 6.46 -25.19 4.84
N ASP A 398 5.64 -24.67 5.77
CA ASP A 398 5.08 -23.31 5.77
C ASP A 398 4.24 -22.99 4.52
N LEU A 399 3.57 -24.00 3.95
CA LEU A 399 2.69 -23.87 2.78
C LEU A 399 1.23 -23.58 3.17
N ILE A 400 0.86 -23.89 4.41
CA ILE A 400 -0.44 -23.57 5.01
C ILE A 400 -0.23 -23.10 6.44
N GLU A 401 -1.12 -22.26 6.94
CA GLU A 401 -1.13 -21.81 8.32
C GLU A 401 -2.48 -22.10 8.99
N LYS A 402 -2.50 -22.10 10.32
CA LYS A 402 -3.70 -22.37 11.12
C LYS A 402 -4.35 -21.06 11.54
N THR A 403 -5.67 -21.02 11.45
CA THR A 403 -6.50 -19.94 11.98
C THR A 403 -7.51 -20.50 12.98
N GLY A 404 -7.68 -19.82 14.12
CA GLY A 404 -8.54 -20.24 15.21
C GLY A 404 -7.89 -21.18 16.24
N MET A 405 -8.63 -21.50 17.30
CA MET A 405 -8.16 -22.35 18.42
C MET A 405 -9.13 -23.50 18.72
N GLY A 406 -8.61 -24.59 19.29
CA GLY A 406 -9.41 -25.73 19.77
C GLY A 406 -10.16 -26.47 18.65
N LYS A 407 -11.49 -26.61 18.79
CA LYS A 407 -12.34 -27.33 17.83
C LYS A 407 -12.63 -26.54 16.54
N ASN A 408 -12.29 -25.24 16.50
CA ASN A 408 -12.56 -24.33 15.38
C ASN A 408 -11.34 -24.07 14.49
N VAL A 409 -10.32 -24.93 14.55
CA VAL A 409 -9.11 -24.78 13.72
C VAL A 409 -9.47 -24.94 12.25
N LYS A 410 -9.20 -23.88 11.48
CA LYS A 410 -9.20 -23.86 10.02
C LYS A 410 -7.78 -23.70 9.51
N TYR A 411 -7.54 -24.13 8.28
CA TYR A 411 -6.29 -23.91 7.58
C TYR A 411 -6.52 -22.92 6.45
N ILE A 412 -5.53 -22.07 6.21
CA ILE A 412 -5.46 -21.18 5.05
C ILE A 412 -4.12 -21.38 4.34
N ILE A 413 -4.09 -21.09 3.05
CA ILE A 413 -2.87 -21.18 2.25
C ILE A 413 -1.96 -19.99 2.54
N THR A 414 -0.66 -20.22 2.66
CA THR A 414 0.35 -19.14 2.78
C THR A 414 0.81 -18.68 1.40
N GLN A 415 1.60 -17.61 1.34
CA GLN A 415 2.23 -17.17 0.08
C GLN A 415 3.14 -18.25 -0.52
N LYS A 416 3.86 -18.99 0.33
CA LYS A 416 4.72 -20.10 -0.09
C LYS A 416 3.88 -21.26 -0.64
N GLY A 417 2.70 -21.51 -0.06
CA GLY A 417 1.72 -22.47 -0.57
C GLY A 417 1.17 -22.12 -1.94
N GLU A 418 0.86 -20.84 -2.19
CA GLU A 418 0.41 -20.36 -3.51
C GLU A 418 1.50 -20.52 -4.57
N ALA A 419 2.75 -20.20 -4.22
CA ALA A 419 3.89 -20.44 -5.10
C ALA A 419 4.10 -21.93 -5.40
N ALA A 420 3.97 -22.81 -4.39
CA ALA A 420 4.07 -24.26 -4.56
C ALA A 420 2.99 -24.83 -5.48
N ARG A 421 1.77 -24.32 -5.37
CA ARG A 421 0.62 -24.70 -6.22
C ARG A 421 0.81 -24.31 -7.69
N ALA A 422 1.54 -23.23 -7.95
CA ALA A 422 1.78 -22.73 -9.30
C ALA A 422 2.88 -23.50 -10.07
N LEU A 423 3.70 -24.30 -9.38
CA LEU A 423 4.83 -25.03 -10.00
C LEU A 423 4.39 -26.13 -10.97
N GLU A 424 3.27 -26.81 -10.71
CA GLU A 424 2.78 -27.92 -11.56
C GLU A 424 1.99 -27.44 -12.80
N ARG A 425 1.73 -26.13 -12.92
CA ARG A 425 1.04 -25.52 -14.08
C ARG A 425 2.01 -24.97 -15.14
N ARG A 426 3.29 -25.30 -15.03
CA ARG A 426 4.34 -25.11 -16.04
C ARG A 426 4.73 -26.46 -16.59
#